data_AF-A0A848YAT5-F1
#
_entry.id   AF-A0A848YAT5-F1
#
_cell.length_a   1.000
_cell.length_b   1.000
_cell.length_c   1.000
_cell.angle_alpha   90.00
_cell.angle_beta   90.00
_cell.angle_gamma   90.00
#
_symmetry.space_group_name_H-M   'P 1'
#
loop_
_entity.id
_entity.type
_entity.pdbx_description
1 polymer ?
#
loop_
_entity_poly.entity_id
_entity_poly.type
_entity_poly.pdbx_seq_one_letter_code
_entity_poly.pdbx_strand_id
1 'polypeptide(L)'
;MQGRYWNLCIGLVFCAFSLFSLLWWIPGDTETGILVEDRYSIEVGDAMAPTMVAIGILLVSLILIVGALYRPGAQPADDAEGQIGLSLENTKNMSVAALLIISSLALMIWCGPLTVSLLQALGVDVPEYRLLSAAVPYKYIGFATGGFVLVFGLISWIEGKMSWRAAVVATGAVISLIVIYDVPFDSLLLPPNGSLG
;
A
#
# COMPACT_ATOMS: atom_id res chain seq x y z
N MET A 1 31.41 5.44 -3.54
CA MET A 1 30.77 6.50 -4.37
C MET A 1 29.61 6.01 -5.25
N GLN A 2 29.64 4.76 -5.73
CA GLN A 2 28.68 4.22 -6.70
C GLN A 2 27.21 4.18 -6.23
N GLY A 3 26.95 3.92 -4.94
CA GLY A 3 25.59 3.88 -4.39
C GLY A 3 24.84 5.23 -4.41
N ARG A 4 25.57 6.35 -4.31
CA ARG A 4 24.97 7.69 -4.39
C ARG A 4 24.44 7.97 -5.80
N TYR A 5 25.22 7.62 -6.82
CA TYR A 5 24.82 7.81 -8.22
C TYR A 5 23.64 6.90 -8.60
N TRP A 6 23.61 5.66 -8.11
CA TRP A 6 22.47 4.76 -8.34
C TRP A 6 21.16 5.29 -7.76
N ASN A 7 21.14 5.70 -6.49
CA ASN A 7 19.94 6.25 -5.87
C ASN A 7 19.46 7.52 -6.57
N LEU A 8 20.40 8.37 -7.01
CA LEU A 8 20.10 9.59 -7.72
C LEU A 8 19.56 9.30 -9.13
N CYS A 9 20.15 8.37 -9.88
CA CYS A 9 19.65 7.94 -11.18
C CYS A 9 18.26 7.31 -11.08
N ILE A 10 18.06 6.35 -10.17
CA ILE A 10 16.75 5.70 -9.95
C ILE A 10 15.71 6.76 -9.56
N GLY A 11 16.02 7.61 -8.59
CA GLY A 11 15.13 8.68 -8.15
C GLY A 11 14.77 9.64 -9.29
N LEU A 12 15.73 10.09 -10.10
CA LEU A 12 15.46 10.96 -11.24
C LEU A 12 14.59 10.31 -12.31
N VAL A 13 14.86 9.04 -12.64
CA VAL A 13 14.09 8.30 -13.66
C VAL A 13 12.62 8.16 -13.21
N PHE A 14 12.38 7.72 -11.98
CA PHE A 14 11.01 7.55 -11.47
C PHE A 14 10.31 8.90 -11.20
N CYS A 15 11.06 9.94 -10.82
CA CYS A 15 10.53 11.30 -10.72
C CYS A 15 10.05 11.80 -12.09
N ALA A 16 10.90 11.68 -13.12
CA ALA A 16 10.55 12.08 -14.48
C ALA A 16 9.37 11.25 -15.02
N PHE A 17 9.37 9.94 -14.80
CA PHE A 17 8.27 9.06 -15.21
C PHE A 17 6.96 9.44 -14.53
N SER A 18 6.96 9.65 -13.21
CA SER A 18 5.76 10.04 -12.48
C SER A 18 5.23 11.42 -12.92
N LEU A 19 6.10 12.40 -13.11
CA LEU A 19 5.71 13.72 -13.64
C LEU A 19 5.12 13.61 -15.05
N PHE A 20 5.73 12.81 -15.91
CA PHE A 20 5.19 12.53 -17.23
C PHE A 20 3.80 11.87 -17.15
N SER A 21 3.64 10.89 -16.27
CA SER A 21 2.36 10.22 -16.04
C SER A 21 1.29 11.21 -15.55
N LEU A 22 1.60 12.05 -14.57
CA LEU A 22 0.64 13.00 -13.98
C LEU A 22 0.24 14.12 -14.95
N LEU A 23 1.17 14.60 -15.77
CA LEU A 23 0.94 15.79 -16.58
C LEU A 23 0.44 15.47 -18.00
N TRP A 24 0.84 14.33 -18.57
CA TRP A 24 0.52 13.99 -19.96
C TRP A 24 -0.22 12.67 -20.11
N TRP A 25 0.24 11.61 -19.45
CA TRP A 25 -0.34 10.29 -19.68
C TRP A 25 -1.75 10.21 -19.11
N ILE A 26 -1.91 10.37 -17.79
CA ILE A 26 -3.17 10.16 -17.09
C ILE A 26 -4.23 11.10 -17.65
N PRO A 27 -3.99 12.44 -17.77
CA PRO A 27 -5.00 13.33 -18.33
C PRO A 27 -5.37 13.03 -19.80
N GLY A 28 -4.48 12.39 -20.56
CA GLY A 28 -4.71 12.03 -21.95
C GLY A 28 -5.39 10.68 -22.15
N ASP A 29 -5.39 9.82 -21.12
CA ASP A 29 -5.85 8.43 -21.19
C ASP A 29 -7.15 8.19 -20.40
N THR A 30 -7.48 9.06 -19.44
CA THR A 30 -8.67 8.90 -18.58
C THR A 30 -9.87 9.64 -19.14
N GLU A 31 -11.04 8.98 -19.12
CA GLU A 31 -12.30 9.59 -19.59
C GLU A 31 -12.92 10.49 -18.51
N THR A 32 -12.62 10.25 -17.24
CA THR A 32 -13.16 11.03 -16.11
C THR A 32 -12.07 11.67 -15.25
N GLY A 33 -12.42 12.74 -14.53
CA GLY A 33 -11.50 13.42 -13.61
C GLY A 33 -11.26 12.61 -12.33
N ILE A 34 -10.44 13.14 -11.41
CA ILE A 34 -10.20 12.49 -10.10
C ILE A 34 -11.49 12.37 -9.29
N LEU A 35 -12.34 13.39 -9.38
CA LEU A 35 -13.67 13.44 -8.77
C LEU A 35 -14.68 13.67 -9.87
N VAL A 36 -15.74 12.88 -9.86
CA VAL A 36 -16.91 13.05 -10.72
C VAL A 36 -18.06 13.44 -9.80
N GLU A 37 -18.55 14.67 -9.98
CA GLU A 37 -19.74 15.14 -9.27
C GLU A 37 -20.96 14.72 -10.08
N ASP A 38 -21.71 13.73 -9.59
CA ASP A 38 -23.07 13.46 -10.05
C ASP A 38 -24.07 14.23 -9.18
N ARG A 39 -25.31 14.39 -9.65
CA ARG A 39 -26.34 15.25 -9.07
C ARG A 39 -26.62 15.04 -7.57
N TYR A 40 -26.23 13.89 -7.00
CA TYR A 40 -26.44 13.55 -5.60
C TYR A 40 -25.25 12.82 -4.93
N SER A 41 -24.15 12.58 -5.65
CA SER A 41 -22.99 11.82 -5.15
C SER A 41 -21.69 12.36 -5.72
N ILE A 42 -20.65 12.38 -4.89
CA ILE A 42 -19.27 12.56 -5.34
C ILE A 42 -18.71 11.17 -5.54
N GLU A 43 -18.45 10.81 -6.80
CA GLU A 43 -17.87 9.53 -7.18
C GLU A 43 -16.40 9.69 -7.53
N VAL A 44 -15.66 8.61 -7.29
CA VAL A 44 -14.25 8.53 -7.65
C VAL A 44 -14.14 8.17 -9.12
N GLY A 45 -13.55 9.06 -9.91
CA GLY A 45 -13.32 8.77 -11.32
C GLY A 45 -12.13 7.85 -11.54
N ASP A 46 -12.07 7.30 -12.75
CA ASP A 46 -11.03 6.38 -13.22
C ASP A 46 -9.60 6.93 -13.07
N ALA A 47 -9.44 8.25 -13.12
CA ALA A 47 -8.16 8.93 -12.93
C ALA A 47 -7.61 8.89 -11.50
N MET A 48 -8.43 8.65 -10.46
CA MET A 48 -7.96 8.76 -9.07
C MET A 48 -6.87 7.72 -8.73
N ALA A 49 -7.13 6.45 -9.03
CA ALA A 49 -6.21 5.36 -8.71
C ALA A 49 -4.82 5.54 -9.37
N PRO A 50 -4.70 5.74 -10.70
CA PRO A 50 -3.40 5.98 -11.32
C PRO A 50 -2.74 7.27 -10.84
N THR A 51 -3.51 8.32 -10.55
CA THR A 51 -2.99 9.58 -10.00
C THR A 51 -2.35 9.37 -8.63
N MET A 52 -3.01 8.66 -7.73
CA MET A 52 -2.48 8.36 -6.38
C MET A 52 -1.20 7.53 -6.44
N VAL A 53 -1.15 6.54 -7.34
CA VAL A 53 0.06 5.73 -7.56
C VAL A 53 1.19 6.61 -8.09
N ALA A 54 0.93 7.45 -9.08
CA ALA A 54 1.94 8.35 -9.65
C ALA A 54 2.46 9.34 -8.58
N ILE A 55 1.58 9.96 -7.79
CA ILE A 55 1.99 10.82 -6.66
C ILE A 55 2.85 10.04 -5.65
N GLY A 56 2.46 8.81 -5.30
CA GLY A 56 3.25 7.95 -4.41
C GLY A 56 4.67 7.70 -4.95
N ILE A 57 4.78 7.35 -6.24
CA ILE A 57 6.07 7.19 -6.92
C ILE A 57 6.87 8.51 -6.90
N LEU A 58 6.22 9.66 -7.12
CA LEU A 58 6.87 10.96 -7.08
C LEU A 58 7.48 11.24 -5.71
N LEU A 59 6.70 11.04 -4.63
CA LEU A 59 7.15 11.27 -3.26
C LEU A 59 8.34 10.36 -2.91
N VAL A 60 8.26 9.07 -3.21
CA VAL A 60 9.37 8.13 -2.97
C VAL A 60 10.62 8.56 -3.76
N SER A 61 10.44 8.98 -5.01
CA SER A 61 11.53 9.45 -5.87
C SER A 61 12.20 10.71 -5.32
N LEU A 62 11.41 11.67 -4.83
CA LEU A 62 11.93 12.88 -4.18
C LEU A 62 12.70 12.54 -2.90
N ILE A 63 12.21 11.61 -2.07
CA ILE A 63 12.92 11.13 -0.88
C ILE A 63 14.27 10.51 -1.27
N LEU A 64 14.33 9.71 -2.34
CA LEU A 64 15.58 9.13 -2.84
C LEU A 64 16.57 10.20 -3.31
N ILE A 65 16.10 11.20 -4.06
CA ILE A 65 16.93 12.32 -4.54
C ILE A 65 17.46 13.13 -3.35
N VAL A 66 16.57 13.57 -2.45
CA VAL A 66 16.94 14.33 -1.24
C VAL A 66 17.91 13.52 -0.40
N GLY A 67 17.64 12.24 -0.15
CA GLY A 67 18.54 11.35 0.60
C GLY A 67 19.91 11.18 -0.06
N ALA A 68 19.99 11.20 -1.40
CA ALA A 68 21.24 11.13 -2.14
C ALA A 68 22.01 12.48 -2.12
N LEU A 69 21.30 13.61 -2.08
CA LEU A 69 21.89 14.95 -2.05
C LEU A 69 22.36 15.36 -0.65
N TYR A 70 21.60 15.02 0.40
CA TYR A 70 21.87 15.43 1.78
C TYR A 70 22.71 14.44 2.59
N ARG A 71 23.03 13.24 2.08
CA ARG A 71 24.00 12.35 2.73
C ARG A 71 25.43 12.87 2.51
N PRO A 72 26.07 13.51 3.52
CA PRO A 72 27.41 14.04 3.38
C PRO A 72 28.40 12.90 3.54
N GLY A 73 29.18 12.62 2.50
CA GLY A 73 30.22 11.59 2.54
C GLY A 73 29.62 10.19 2.54
N ALA A 74 29.89 9.43 1.50
CA ALA A 74 29.81 7.99 1.65
C ALA A 74 30.75 7.61 2.80
N GLN A 75 30.19 7.10 3.90
CA GLN A 75 30.90 6.11 4.70
C GLN A 75 31.59 5.19 3.68
N PRO A 76 32.93 5.02 3.70
CA PRO A 76 33.47 3.85 3.07
C PRO A 76 32.75 2.70 3.77
N ALA A 77 31.97 1.96 3.01
CA ALA A 77 31.68 0.59 3.38
C ALA A 77 33.04 -0.14 3.28
N ASP A 78 33.93 0.12 4.23
CA ASP A 78 34.93 -0.86 4.62
C ASP A 78 34.11 -2.11 4.91
N ASP A 79 34.31 -3.11 4.04
CA ASP A 79 33.79 -4.49 4.10
C ASP A 79 32.51 -4.84 3.32
N ALA A 80 32.08 -4.04 2.33
CA ALA A 80 31.11 -4.54 1.32
C ALA A 80 31.44 -4.09 -0.12
N GLU A 81 32.73 -3.84 -0.39
CA GLU A 81 33.27 -3.68 -1.72
C GLU A 81 33.23 -5.04 -2.45
N GLY A 82 32.10 -5.38 -3.08
CA GLY A 82 32.07 -6.50 -4.02
C GLY A 82 30.78 -7.26 -4.26
N GLN A 83 29.64 -6.93 -3.65
CA GLN A 83 28.39 -7.65 -3.97
C GLN A 83 27.15 -6.74 -4.06
N ILE A 84 27.05 -5.98 -5.15
CA ILE A 84 25.78 -5.93 -5.90
C ILE A 84 25.67 -7.25 -6.67
N GLY A 85 25.70 -8.35 -5.94
CA GLY A 85 25.41 -9.69 -6.41
C GLY A 85 24.17 -10.17 -5.65
N LEU A 86 23.51 -11.19 -6.16
CA LEU A 86 22.51 -11.96 -5.42
C LEU A 86 23.17 -12.60 -4.19
N SER A 87 23.48 -11.81 -3.16
CA SER A 87 23.82 -12.34 -1.85
C SER A 87 22.59 -13.09 -1.36
N LEU A 88 22.81 -14.32 -0.90
CA LEU A 88 21.74 -15.19 -0.40
C LEU A 88 20.96 -14.50 0.74
N GLU A 89 21.65 -13.67 1.54
CA GLU A 89 21.06 -12.93 2.64
C GLU A 89 20.16 -11.78 2.15
N ASN A 90 20.60 -11.02 1.15
CA ASN A 90 19.77 -9.96 0.56
C ASN A 90 18.54 -10.56 -0.13
N THR A 91 18.72 -11.67 -0.86
CA THR A 91 17.61 -12.39 -1.51
C THR A 91 16.63 -12.94 -0.49
N LYS A 92 17.11 -13.47 0.63
CA LYS A 92 16.27 -13.95 1.74
C LYS A 92 15.49 -12.80 2.40
N ASN A 93 16.12 -11.66 2.61
CA ASN A 93 15.45 -10.50 3.20
C ASN A 93 14.37 -9.94 2.27
N MET A 94 14.68 -9.82 0.98
CA MET A 94 13.69 -9.42 -0.03
C MET A 94 12.54 -10.41 -0.16
N SER A 95 12.82 -11.72 -0.10
CA SER A 95 11.77 -12.73 -0.19
C SER A 95 10.86 -12.74 1.04
N VAL A 96 11.40 -12.52 2.24
CA VAL A 96 10.59 -12.36 3.47
C VAL A 96 9.68 -11.14 3.36
N ALA A 97 10.20 -9.98 2.93
CA ALA A 97 9.38 -8.80 2.74
C ALA A 97 8.28 -9.03 1.68
N ALA A 98 8.63 -9.66 0.55
CA ALA A 98 7.66 -10.00 -0.49
C ALA A 98 6.58 -10.96 0.01
N LEU A 99 6.96 -12.02 0.74
CA LEU A 99 6.02 -12.96 1.34
C LEU A 99 5.10 -12.29 2.37
N LEU A 100 5.64 -11.37 3.17
CA LEU A 100 4.87 -10.58 4.12
C LEU A 100 3.82 -9.72 3.40
N ILE A 101 4.22 -9.04 2.33
CA ILE A 101 3.30 -8.25 1.50
C ILE A 101 2.22 -9.14 0.88
N ILE A 102 2.62 -10.22 0.21
CA ILE A 102 1.69 -11.15 -0.47
C ILE A 102 0.71 -11.77 0.53
N SER A 103 1.20 -12.24 1.67
CA SER A 103 0.34 -12.83 2.71
C SER A 103 -0.61 -11.80 3.32
N SER A 104 -0.17 -10.56 3.54
CA SER A 104 -1.03 -9.48 4.04
C SER A 104 -2.13 -9.13 3.04
N LEU A 105 -1.80 -9.04 1.75
CA LEU A 105 -2.79 -8.82 0.68
C LEU A 105 -3.76 -10.01 0.56
N ALA A 106 -3.26 -11.24 0.68
CA ALA A 106 -4.12 -12.42 0.72
C ALA A 106 -5.08 -12.38 1.93
N LEU A 107 -4.60 -11.99 3.11
CA LEU A 107 -5.47 -11.78 4.26
C LEU A 107 -6.54 -10.72 4.00
N MET A 108 -6.20 -9.61 3.32
CA MET A 108 -7.21 -8.60 2.96
C MET A 108 -8.34 -9.18 2.11
N ILE A 109 -8.02 -10.09 1.18
CA ILE A 109 -9.00 -10.72 0.28
C ILE A 109 -9.84 -11.78 1.02
N TRP A 110 -9.18 -12.64 1.81
CA TRP A 110 -9.79 -13.85 2.33
C TRP A 110 -10.42 -13.71 3.71
N CYS A 111 -10.01 -12.72 4.52
CA CYS A 111 -10.48 -12.61 5.90
C CYS A 111 -11.98 -12.28 5.98
N GLY A 112 -12.52 -11.51 5.04
CA GLY A 112 -13.95 -11.23 4.92
C GLY A 112 -14.80 -12.48 4.70
N PRO A 113 -14.60 -13.22 3.59
CA PRO A 113 -15.29 -14.48 3.33
C PRO A 113 -15.14 -15.50 4.45
N LEU A 114 -13.92 -15.68 4.97
CA LEU A 114 -13.64 -16.61 6.06
C LEU A 114 -14.44 -16.28 7.33
N THR A 115 -14.59 -15.00 7.67
CA THR A 115 -15.35 -14.59 8.85
C THR A 115 -16.83 -14.97 8.70
N VAL A 116 -17.42 -14.72 7.52
CA VAL A 116 -18.83 -15.07 7.27
C VAL A 116 -19.03 -16.59 7.26
N SER A 117 -18.14 -17.36 6.61
CA SER A 117 -18.21 -18.82 6.62
C SER A 117 -18.08 -19.40 8.03
N LEU A 118 -17.24 -18.80 8.89
CA LEU A 118 -17.08 -19.22 10.28
C LEU A 118 -18.33 -18.90 11.12
N LEU A 119 -18.95 -17.75 10.93
CA LEU A 119 -20.22 -17.41 11.59
C LEU A 119 -21.36 -18.35 11.20
N GLN A 120 -21.47 -18.70 9.91
CA GLN A 120 -22.44 -19.67 9.41
C GLN A 120 -22.17 -21.07 10.00
N ALA A 121 -20.91 -21.49 10.06
CA ALA A 121 -20.53 -22.77 10.68
C ALA A 121 -20.85 -22.84 12.18
N LEU A 122 -20.84 -21.69 12.87
CA LEU A 122 -21.26 -21.57 14.28
C LEU A 122 -22.79 -21.46 14.46
N GLY A 123 -23.57 -21.55 13.37
CA GLY A 123 -25.04 -21.54 13.41
C GLY A 123 -25.65 -20.14 13.48
N VAL A 124 -24.90 -19.08 13.19
CA VAL A 124 -25.44 -17.73 13.07
C VAL A 124 -26.05 -17.56 11.69
N ASP A 125 -27.31 -17.13 11.62
CA ASP A 125 -28.01 -16.86 10.36
C ASP A 125 -27.53 -15.53 9.77
N VAL A 126 -26.45 -15.61 8.98
CA VAL A 126 -25.79 -14.48 8.34
C VAL A 126 -25.87 -14.65 6.82
N PRO A 127 -26.33 -13.63 6.07
CA PRO A 127 -26.34 -13.64 4.61
C PRO A 127 -24.97 -13.95 4.00
N GLU A 128 -24.95 -14.36 2.73
CA GLU A 128 -23.69 -14.58 2.00
C GLU A 128 -22.79 -13.34 2.02
N TYR A 129 -21.47 -13.56 2.10
CA TYR A 129 -20.46 -12.49 2.23
C TYR A 129 -20.64 -11.37 1.19
N ARG A 130 -21.02 -11.73 -0.04
CA ARG A 130 -21.23 -10.77 -1.12
C ARG A 130 -22.32 -9.74 -0.82
N LEU A 131 -23.34 -10.11 -0.05
CA LEU A 131 -24.43 -9.20 0.34
C LEU A 131 -24.03 -8.31 1.52
N LEU A 132 -23.01 -8.71 2.27
CA LEU A 132 -22.50 -8.01 3.45
C LEU A 132 -21.20 -7.24 3.18
N SER A 133 -20.63 -7.36 1.98
CA SER A 133 -19.34 -6.76 1.63
C SER A 133 -19.33 -5.24 1.75
N ALA A 134 -20.49 -4.59 1.59
CA ALA A 134 -20.68 -3.16 1.79
C ALA A 134 -21.15 -2.79 3.22
N ALA A 135 -21.53 -3.77 4.04
CA ALA A 135 -22.09 -3.55 5.36
C ALA A 135 -20.99 -3.47 6.44
N VAL A 136 -21.16 -2.55 7.39
CA VAL A 136 -20.35 -2.50 8.61
C VAL A 136 -20.76 -3.67 9.51
N PRO A 137 -19.82 -4.41 10.13
CA PRO A 137 -18.37 -4.21 10.14
C PRO A 137 -17.60 -4.96 9.04
N TYR A 138 -18.27 -5.81 8.26
CA TYR A 138 -17.66 -6.75 7.31
C TYR A 138 -16.78 -6.07 6.25
N LYS A 139 -17.14 -4.86 5.82
CA LYS A 139 -16.32 -4.08 4.87
C LYS A 139 -14.91 -3.75 5.38
N TYR A 140 -14.71 -3.67 6.69
CA TYR A 140 -13.40 -3.32 7.28
C TYR A 140 -12.58 -4.52 7.72
N ILE A 141 -13.16 -5.72 7.86
CA ILE A 141 -12.44 -6.86 8.47
C ILE A 141 -11.21 -7.23 7.65
N GLY A 142 -11.37 -7.39 6.34
CA GLY A 142 -10.25 -7.69 5.43
C GLY A 142 -9.19 -6.59 5.45
N PHE A 143 -9.59 -5.34 5.20
CA PHE A 143 -8.67 -4.21 5.17
C PHE A 143 -7.94 -4.00 6.50
N ALA A 144 -8.66 -4.04 7.62
CA ALA A 144 -8.07 -3.81 8.93
C ALA A 144 -7.10 -4.91 9.33
N THR A 145 -7.46 -6.19 9.11
CA THR A 145 -6.61 -7.33 9.47
C THR A 145 -5.37 -7.39 8.58
N GLY A 146 -5.53 -7.38 7.26
CA GLY A 146 -4.41 -7.44 6.33
C GLY A 146 -3.53 -6.18 6.40
N GLY A 147 -4.13 -5.00 6.58
CA GLY A 147 -3.40 -3.74 6.74
C GLY A 147 -2.59 -3.71 8.03
N PHE A 148 -3.17 -4.21 9.12
CA PHE A 148 -2.46 -4.34 10.39
C PHE A 148 -1.27 -5.29 10.25
N VAL A 149 -1.47 -6.49 9.70
CA VAL A 149 -0.39 -7.48 9.50
C VAL A 149 0.72 -6.91 8.63
N LEU A 150 0.37 -6.15 7.58
CA LEU A 150 1.36 -5.50 6.71
C LEU A 150 2.21 -4.50 7.47
N VAL A 151 1.58 -3.51 8.11
CA VAL A 151 2.30 -2.41 8.77
C VAL A 151 3.05 -2.92 10.00
N PHE A 152 2.39 -3.69 10.85
CA PHE A 152 3.01 -4.27 12.05
C PHE A 152 4.12 -5.25 11.69
N GLY A 153 3.91 -6.08 10.66
CA GLY A 153 4.88 -7.05 10.18
C GLY A 153 6.13 -6.38 9.63
N LEU A 154 5.98 -5.32 8.82
CA LEU A 154 7.12 -4.53 8.31
C LEU A 154 7.89 -3.87 9.46
N ILE A 155 7.22 -3.23 10.41
CA ILE A 155 7.88 -2.61 11.57
C ILE A 155 8.62 -3.67 12.38
N SER A 156 7.96 -4.79 12.70
CA SER A 156 8.57 -5.87 13.49
C SER A 156 9.75 -6.53 12.78
N TRP A 157 9.68 -6.65 11.45
CA TRP A 157 10.77 -7.18 10.64
C TRP A 157 11.97 -6.23 10.60
N ILE A 158 11.73 -4.92 10.44
CA ILE A 158 12.80 -3.89 10.45
C ILE A 158 13.43 -3.77 11.84
N GLU A 159 12.63 -3.81 12.92
CA GLU A 159 13.12 -3.69 14.29
C GLU A 159 13.70 -5.00 14.85
N GLY A 160 13.48 -6.14 14.18
CA GLY A 160 13.87 -7.47 14.64
C GLY A 160 13.17 -7.94 15.93
N LYS A 161 12.14 -7.21 16.38
CA LYS A 161 11.40 -7.49 17.62
C LYS A 161 9.94 -7.09 17.46
N MET A 162 9.05 -7.87 18.06
CA MET A 162 7.64 -7.51 18.16
C MET A 162 7.48 -6.56 19.35
N SER A 163 7.07 -5.32 19.10
CA SER A 163 6.86 -4.32 20.13
C SER A 163 5.40 -3.90 20.23
N TRP A 164 4.91 -3.67 21.45
CA TRP A 164 3.55 -3.14 21.66
C TRP A 164 3.37 -1.76 20.99
N ARG A 165 4.44 -0.96 20.96
CA ARG A 165 4.45 0.34 20.28
C ARG A 165 4.21 0.17 18.78
N ALA A 166 4.85 -0.81 18.14
CA ALA A 166 4.62 -1.12 16.74
C ALA A 166 3.15 -1.51 16.47
N ALA A 167 2.53 -2.28 17.37
CA ALA A 167 1.12 -2.64 17.24
C ALA A 167 0.22 -1.40 17.28
N VAL A 168 0.42 -0.49 18.25
CA VAL A 168 -0.35 0.75 18.36
C VAL A 168 -0.17 1.64 17.13
N VAL A 169 1.07 1.78 16.63
CA VAL A 169 1.36 2.55 15.40
C VAL A 169 0.68 1.92 14.19
N ALA A 170 0.73 0.60 14.04
CA ALA A 170 0.07 -0.11 12.95
C ALA A 170 -1.45 0.06 12.99
N THR A 171 -2.07 -0.09 14.17
CA THR A 171 -3.49 0.16 14.35
C THR A 171 -3.86 1.61 14.00
N GLY A 172 -3.09 2.58 14.50
CA GLY A 172 -3.31 4.00 14.20
C GLY A 172 -3.19 4.30 12.70
N ALA A 173 -2.20 3.72 12.02
CA ALA A 173 -2.02 3.88 10.58
C ALA A 173 -3.20 3.30 9.79
N VAL A 174 -3.65 2.10 10.13
CA VAL A 174 -4.80 1.44 9.49
C VAL A 174 -6.08 2.23 9.70
N ILE A 175 -6.36 2.69 10.93
CA ILE A 175 -7.54 3.52 11.21
C ILE A 175 -7.46 4.83 10.42
N SER A 176 -6.29 5.46 10.37
CA SER A 176 -6.09 6.70 9.60
C SER A 176 -6.39 6.47 8.12
N LEU A 177 -5.92 5.35 7.54
CA LEU A 177 -6.24 4.98 6.16
C LEU A 177 -7.74 4.74 5.97
N ILE A 178 -8.41 4.02 6.88
CA ILE A 178 -9.86 3.83 6.81
C ILE A 178 -10.56 5.19 6.81
N VAL A 179 -10.20 6.10 7.72
CA VAL A 179 -10.83 7.42 7.81
C VAL A 179 -10.57 8.25 6.55
N ILE A 180 -9.33 8.26 6.05
CA ILE A 180 -8.95 9.06 4.88
C ILE A 180 -9.62 8.55 3.60
N TYR A 181 -9.89 7.24 3.48
CA TYR A 181 -10.46 6.65 2.26
C TYR A 181 -11.97 6.39 2.34
N ASP A 182 -12.54 6.10 3.51
CA ASP A 182 -13.95 5.74 3.64
C ASP A 182 -14.84 6.95 3.99
N VAL A 183 -14.32 7.95 4.71
CA VAL A 183 -15.11 9.15 5.08
C VAL A 183 -15.34 10.12 3.91
N PRO A 184 -14.35 10.45 3.07
CA PRO A 184 -14.60 11.37 1.95
C PRO A 184 -15.27 10.69 0.75
N PHE A 185 -15.35 9.36 0.73
CA PHE A 185 -15.86 8.59 -0.39
C PHE A 185 -16.86 7.53 0.08
N ASP A 186 -18.10 7.95 0.36
CA ASP A 186 -19.18 7.08 0.84
C ASP A 186 -19.50 5.90 -0.12
N SER A 187 -19.11 6.01 -1.40
CA SER A 187 -19.30 4.99 -2.44
C SER A 187 -18.07 4.10 -2.69
N LEU A 188 -16.93 4.35 -2.03
CA LEU A 188 -15.70 3.61 -2.29
C LEU A 188 -15.70 2.28 -1.54
N LEU A 189 -16.03 1.21 -2.26
CA LEU A 189 -15.87 -0.14 -1.75
C LEU A 189 -14.37 -0.44 -1.59
N LEU A 190 -13.91 -0.51 -0.33
CA LEU A 190 -12.54 -0.91 -0.03
C LEU A 190 -12.22 -2.27 -0.69
N PRO A 191 -11.04 -2.45 -1.30
CA PRO A 191 -10.63 -3.75 -1.84
C PRO A 191 -10.72 -4.83 -0.75
N PRO A 192 -11.32 -6.03 -0.99
CA PRO A 192 -11.68 -6.67 -2.26
C PRO A 192 -13.13 -6.44 -2.74
N ASN A 193 -13.89 -5.54 -2.10
CA ASN A 193 -15.35 -5.49 -2.23
C ASN A 193 -15.84 -4.76 -3.50
N GLY A 194 -14.94 -4.23 -4.32
CA GLY A 194 -15.26 -3.43 -5.51
C GLY A 194 -15.62 -4.20 -6.79
N SER A 195 -15.85 -5.51 -6.74
CA SER A 195 -16.35 -6.25 -7.91
C SER A 195 -17.85 -6.48 -7.82
N LEU A 196 -18.58 -5.97 -8.84
CA LEU A 196 -20.01 -6.11 -9.18
C LEU A 196 -20.83 -4.82 -8.99
N GLY A 197 -20.56 -3.84 -9.86
CA GLY A 197 -21.60 -3.04 -10.50
C GLY A 197 -21.80 -3.58 -11.91
#